data_AF-A0A7Y2AVW7-F1
#
_entry.id   AF-A0A7Y2AVW7-F1
#
_cell.length_a   1.000
_cell.length_b   1.000
_cell.length_c   1.000
_cell.angle_alpha   90.00
_cell.angle_beta   90.00
_cell.angle_gamma   90.00
#
_symmetry.space_group_name_H-M   'P 1'
#
loop_
_entity.id
_entity.type
_entity.pdbx_description
1 polymer ?
#
loop_
_entity_poly.entity_id
_entity_poly.type
_entity_poly.pdbx_seq_one_letter_code
_entity_poly.pdbx_strand_id
1 'polypeptide(L)'
;MDITTFRWILIVVGIAIVAFIFLFGNPERKRKPRASRKRNRTVSPRREPTLEPENSTEPGDIDTDAKGASQTELDIQPVDREPPPPPPGPPPEKIVTLFLKARDNHRISGVDLLDAAVKSGMVFGQQDIFHRVMDDDGRIVFSMANLTKPGHFDKSAWNTMEIYGVTMFMTLPGPLGALDAWDAMLATSRRIAELLHADLLDESRSTFTRQREGQIREELREYARSKMPEG
;
A
#
# COMPACT_ATOMS: atom_id res chain seq x y z
N MET A 1 -0.28 55.09 17.40
CA MET A 1 0.53 53.97 16.86
C MET A 1 0.66 54.18 15.38
N ASP A 2 1.88 54.49 14.94
CA ASP A 2 2.12 55.00 13.59
C ASP A 2 2.03 53.90 12.54
N ILE A 3 1.48 54.23 11.37
CA ILE A 3 1.34 53.31 10.23
C ILE A 3 2.70 52.74 9.80
N THR A 4 3.78 53.51 9.97
CA THR A 4 5.15 53.06 9.76
C THR A 4 5.55 51.94 10.70
N THR A 5 5.18 52.03 11.98
CA THR A 5 5.43 50.99 12.99
C THR A 5 4.70 49.68 12.64
N PHE A 6 3.47 49.76 12.15
CA PHE A 6 2.73 48.57 11.68
C PHE A 6 3.39 47.90 10.47
N ARG A 7 3.92 48.68 9.52
CA ARG A 7 4.62 48.13 8.35
C ARG A 7 5.90 47.40 8.73
N TRP A 8 6.67 47.95 9.66
CA TRP A 8 7.88 47.30 10.18
C TRP A 8 7.57 46.05 11.02
N ILE A 9 6.50 46.07 11.83
CA ILE A 9 6.06 44.88 12.58
C ILE A 9 5.67 43.75 11.62
N LEU A 10 4.93 44.03 10.54
CA LEU A 10 4.56 43.01 9.57
C LEU A 10 5.77 42.41 8.85
N ILE A 11 6.78 43.21 8.53
CA ILE A 11 8.03 42.73 7.92
C ILE A 11 8.79 41.82 8.88
N VAL A 12 8.91 42.22 10.15
CA VAL A 12 9.61 41.43 11.18
C VAL A 12 8.89 40.11 11.44
N VAL A 13 7.56 40.11 11.52
CA VAL A 13 6.75 38.89 11.68
C VAL A 13 6.90 37.98 10.45
N GLY A 14 6.91 38.54 9.24
CA GLY A 14 7.13 37.77 8.01
C GLY A 14 8.51 37.09 7.99
N ILE A 15 9.57 37.81 8.35
CA ILE A 15 10.93 37.25 8.44
C ILE A 15 11.00 36.18 9.53
N ALA A 16 10.34 36.38 10.68
CA ALA A 16 10.30 35.39 11.75
C ALA A 16 9.60 34.09 11.31
N ILE A 17 8.51 34.17 10.53
CA ILE A 17 7.82 33.01 9.97
C ILE A 17 8.72 32.27 8.97
N VAL A 18 9.41 32.98 8.07
CA VAL A 18 10.34 32.37 7.11
C VAL A 18 11.52 31.71 7.81
N ALA A 19 12.10 32.36 8.82
CA ALA A 19 13.18 31.80 9.63
C ALA A 19 12.71 30.58 10.42
N PHE A 20 11.48 30.59 10.95
CA PHE A 20 10.88 29.45 11.63
C PHE A 20 10.63 28.27 10.69
N ILE A 21 10.11 28.53 9.48
CA ILE A 21 9.98 27.51 8.43
C ILE A 21 11.35 26.99 8.00
N PHE A 22 12.40 27.80 8.00
CA PHE A 22 13.74 27.34 7.66
C PHE A 22 14.40 26.53 8.80
N LEU A 23 14.14 26.90 10.06
CA LEU A 23 14.67 26.22 11.25
C LEU A 23 13.92 24.91 11.56
N PHE A 24 12.61 24.86 11.34
CA PHE A 24 11.74 23.71 11.64
C PHE A 24 11.19 22.98 10.41
N GLY A 25 11.31 23.56 9.22
CA GLY A 25 11.07 22.91 7.94
C GLY A 25 12.21 21.96 7.65
N ASN A 26 12.12 20.81 8.28
CA ASN A 26 12.99 19.66 8.22
C ASN A 26 13.59 19.47 6.80
N PRO A 27 14.89 19.76 6.60
CA PRO A 27 15.55 19.43 5.36
C PRO A 27 15.70 17.91 5.29
N GLU A 28 14.92 17.27 4.42
CA GLU A 28 15.12 15.90 3.92
C GLU A 28 16.55 15.77 3.38
N ARG A 29 17.47 15.43 4.29
CA ARG A 29 18.86 15.12 3.98
C ARG A 29 18.84 13.83 3.17
N LYS A 30 19.16 13.94 1.87
CA LYS A 30 19.55 12.82 1.01
C LYS A 30 20.58 11.92 1.74
N ARG A 31 20.11 10.82 2.33
CA ARG A 31 20.98 9.80 2.91
C ARG A 31 21.33 8.78 1.83
N LYS A 32 22.60 8.81 1.40
CA LYS A 32 23.21 7.76 0.56
C LYS A 32 23.14 6.42 1.30
N PRO A 33 22.86 5.29 0.63
CA PRO A 33 22.86 3.99 1.28
C PRO A 33 24.28 3.56 1.63
N ARG A 34 24.52 3.23 2.90
CA ARG A 34 25.75 2.61 3.38
C ARG A 34 25.55 1.09 3.44
N ALA A 35 26.57 0.41 2.96
CA ALA A 35 26.66 -1.03 2.80
C ALA A 35 26.43 -1.81 4.11
N SER A 36 25.82 -2.99 3.89
CA SER A 36 25.59 -4.12 4.78
C SER A 36 26.73 -4.42 5.77
N ARG A 37 26.35 -4.65 7.04
CA ARG A 37 27.16 -5.40 8.02
C ARG A 37 26.30 -6.52 8.60
N LYS A 38 26.40 -7.70 7.98
CA LYS A 38 25.73 -8.95 8.36
C LYS A 38 26.33 -9.49 9.67
N ARG A 39 25.49 -9.74 10.69
CA ARG A 39 25.85 -10.42 11.95
C ARG A 39 25.23 -11.82 11.93
N ASN A 40 26.06 -12.85 11.79
CA ASN A 40 25.63 -14.26 11.84
C ASN A 40 25.21 -14.64 13.27
N ARG A 41 24.09 -15.35 13.40
CA ARG A 41 23.71 -16.09 14.61
C ARG A 41 23.41 -17.54 14.22
N THR A 42 24.20 -18.44 14.79
CA THR A 42 24.25 -19.89 14.57
C THR A 42 23.14 -20.61 15.33
N VAL A 43 22.48 -21.59 14.71
CA VAL A 43 21.70 -22.64 15.39
C VAL A 43 21.94 -23.97 14.66
N SER A 44 22.37 -24.99 15.40
CA SER A 44 22.74 -26.34 14.93
C SER A 44 21.53 -27.18 14.48
N PRO A 45 21.69 -28.10 13.52
CA PRO A 45 20.65 -29.08 13.19
C PRO A 45 20.79 -30.39 13.98
N ARG A 46 19.64 -30.98 14.31
CA ARG A 46 19.44 -32.29 14.94
C ARG A 46 19.67 -33.40 13.90
N ARG A 47 20.46 -34.43 14.26
CA ARG A 47 20.67 -35.66 13.46
C ARG A 47 19.68 -36.75 13.88
N GLU A 48 19.23 -37.55 12.92
CA GLU A 48 18.55 -38.82 13.15
C GLU A 48 19.49 -40.01 12.89
N PRO A 49 19.23 -41.19 13.52
CA PRO A 49 20.19 -42.29 13.62
C PRO A 49 19.93 -43.41 12.61
N THR A 50 20.99 -43.96 12.02
CA THR A 50 20.94 -45.23 11.27
C THR A 50 21.98 -46.18 11.84
N LEU A 51 21.56 -47.43 12.09
CA LEU A 51 22.32 -48.52 12.69
C LEU A 51 23.21 -49.19 11.64
N GLU A 52 24.49 -49.34 11.97
CA GLU A 52 25.50 -50.08 11.22
C GLU A 52 25.34 -51.59 11.41
N PRO A 53 25.91 -52.39 10.50
CA PRO A 53 27.07 -53.15 10.97
C PRO A 53 28.13 -53.32 9.88
N GLU A 54 29.41 -53.12 10.23
CA GLU A 54 30.34 -54.25 10.19
C GLU A 54 31.67 -53.95 10.89
N ASN A 55 32.17 -55.04 11.46
CA ASN A 55 33.27 -55.23 12.38
C ASN A 55 34.65 -55.12 11.69
N SER A 56 35.59 -54.38 12.25
CA SER A 56 37.00 -54.81 12.40
C SER A 56 37.86 -53.83 13.20
N THR A 57 38.69 -54.42 14.04
CA THR A 57 39.48 -53.90 15.16
C THR A 57 40.84 -53.29 14.75
N GLU A 58 41.15 -52.09 15.29
CA GLU A 58 42.41 -51.47 15.81
C GLU A 58 43.84 -51.85 15.28
N PRO A 59 44.93 -51.12 15.65
CA PRO A 59 45.14 -49.73 16.13
C PRO A 59 46.31 -48.98 15.42
N GLY A 60 46.52 -47.69 15.68
CA GLY A 60 47.79 -47.03 15.37
C GLY A 60 47.79 -45.50 15.52
N ASP A 61 48.57 -45.02 16.48
CA ASP A 61 48.74 -43.64 16.96
C ASP A 61 49.08 -42.58 15.90
N ILE A 62 48.71 -41.31 16.16
CA ILE A 62 49.60 -40.13 16.22
C ILE A 62 48.74 -38.87 16.52
N ASP A 63 49.02 -38.25 17.68
CA ASP A 63 48.64 -36.87 18.03
C ASP A 63 49.22 -35.86 17.02
N THR A 64 48.51 -34.77 16.74
CA THR A 64 48.98 -33.37 16.92
C THR A 64 48.02 -32.39 16.22
N ASP A 65 47.57 -31.40 16.97
CA ASP A 65 46.90 -30.17 16.54
C ASP A 65 47.53 -29.51 15.30
N ALA A 66 46.71 -29.09 14.33
CA ALA A 66 46.78 -27.75 13.75
C ALA A 66 45.72 -27.51 12.65
N LYS A 67 45.10 -26.35 12.75
CA LYS A 67 44.14 -25.74 11.83
C LYS A 67 44.63 -25.71 10.39
N GLY A 68 43.75 -26.09 9.46
CA GLY A 68 43.84 -25.77 8.04
C GLY A 68 42.46 -25.80 7.40
N ALA A 69 41.85 -24.63 7.24
CA ALA A 69 40.51 -24.48 6.66
C ALA A 69 40.53 -24.83 5.17
N SER A 70 39.76 -25.86 4.77
CA SER A 70 39.35 -26.07 3.38
C SER A 70 37.92 -25.57 3.22
N GLN A 71 37.73 -24.50 2.43
CA GLN A 71 36.43 -23.94 2.12
C GLN A 71 35.69 -24.91 1.18
N THR A 72 34.65 -25.56 1.66
CA THR A 72 33.68 -26.23 0.79
C THR A 72 32.65 -25.19 0.35
N GLU A 73 32.64 -24.95 -0.96
CA GLU A 73 31.67 -24.16 -1.71
C GLU A 73 30.25 -24.68 -1.42
N LEU A 74 29.40 -23.82 -0.84
CA LEU A 74 27.99 -24.16 -0.61
C LEU A 74 27.13 -23.48 -1.66
N ASP A 75 26.54 -24.32 -2.49
CA ASP A 75 25.43 -24.07 -3.40
C ASP A 75 24.29 -23.32 -2.69
N ILE A 76 23.98 -22.12 -3.18
CA ILE A 76 22.90 -21.27 -2.69
C ILE A 76 21.71 -21.51 -3.61
N GLN A 77 20.73 -22.30 -3.15
CA GLN A 77 19.43 -22.36 -3.81
C GLN A 77 18.77 -20.96 -3.79
N PRO A 78 18.15 -20.51 -4.90
CA PRO A 78 17.68 -19.14 -5.00
C PRO A 78 16.48 -18.92 -4.06
N VAL A 79 16.55 -17.86 -3.25
CA VAL A 79 15.38 -17.27 -2.59
C VAL A 79 14.42 -16.83 -3.68
N ASP A 80 13.17 -17.31 -3.64
CA ASP A 80 12.08 -16.85 -4.48
C ASP A 80 12.01 -15.32 -4.42
N ARG A 81 12.49 -14.69 -5.50
CA ARG A 81 12.41 -13.24 -5.68
C ARG A 81 10.96 -12.96 -6.02
N GLU A 82 10.28 -12.20 -5.17
CA GLU A 82 9.00 -11.60 -5.53
C GLU A 82 9.16 -10.93 -6.91
N PRO A 83 8.29 -11.26 -7.89
CA PRO A 83 8.46 -10.79 -9.25
C PRO A 83 8.61 -9.26 -9.28
N PRO A 84 9.52 -8.71 -10.08
CA PRO A 84 9.64 -7.27 -10.24
C PRO A 84 8.27 -6.68 -10.62
N PRO A 85 7.91 -5.50 -10.09
CA PRO A 85 6.64 -4.87 -10.41
C PRO A 85 6.52 -4.75 -11.93
N PRO A 86 5.36 -5.14 -12.52
CA PRO A 86 5.19 -5.08 -13.96
C PRO A 86 5.47 -3.66 -14.47
N PRO A 87 6.02 -3.53 -15.69
CA PRO A 87 6.28 -2.23 -16.28
C PRO A 87 5.01 -1.37 -16.27
N PRO A 88 5.12 -0.03 -16.08
CA PRO A 88 3.96 0.84 -16.11
C PRO A 88 3.23 0.61 -17.43
N GLY A 89 1.99 0.15 -17.34
CA GLY A 89 1.13 0.00 -18.50
C GLY A 89 0.87 1.35 -19.18
N PRO A 90 0.20 1.36 -20.35
CA PRO A 90 -0.30 2.60 -20.92
C PRO A 90 -1.12 3.37 -19.87
N PRO A 91 -1.06 4.71 -19.87
CA PRO A 91 -1.80 5.52 -18.92
C PRO A 91 -3.30 5.23 -19.03
N PRO A 92 -4.04 5.28 -17.91
CA PRO A 92 -5.47 5.00 -17.94
C PRO A 92 -6.20 6.04 -18.78
N GLU A 93 -7.18 5.58 -19.56
CA GLU A 93 -7.99 6.46 -20.40
C GLU A 93 -9.07 7.19 -19.59
N LYS A 94 -9.64 6.51 -18.59
CA LYS A 94 -10.64 7.08 -17.67
C LYS A 94 -10.36 6.61 -16.25
N ILE A 95 -10.57 7.50 -15.28
CA ILE A 95 -10.55 7.19 -13.86
C ILE A 95 -11.91 7.59 -13.28
N VAL A 96 -12.54 6.68 -12.55
CA VAL A 96 -13.78 6.97 -11.80
C VAL A 96 -13.45 6.93 -10.32
N THR A 97 -13.91 7.93 -9.57
CA THR A 97 -13.56 8.11 -8.16
C THR A 97 -14.81 8.35 -7.31
N LEU A 98 -14.85 7.75 -6.13
CA LEU A 98 -15.79 8.03 -5.05
C LEU A 98 -15.02 8.31 -3.77
N PHE A 99 -15.57 9.13 -2.89
CA PHE A 99 -14.98 9.40 -1.58
C PHE A 99 -15.89 8.92 -0.47
N LEU A 100 -15.31 8.35 0.58
CA LEU A 100 -16.02 8.06 1.82
C LEU A 100 -15.40 8.91 2.91
N LYS A 101 -16.21 9.71 3.60
CA LYS A 101 -15.75 10.60 4.67
C LYS A 101 -16.47 10.28 5.97
N ALA A 102 -15.73 10.17 7.07
CA ALA A 102 -16.29 9.95 8.39
C ALA A 102 -17.29 11.06 8.76
N ARG A 103 -18.43 10.67 9.38
CA ARG A 103 -19.47 11.59 9.85
C ARG A 103 -19.07 12.35 11.10
N ASP A 104 -19.71 13.50 11.32
CA ASP A 104 -19.64 14.28 12.57
C ASP A 104 -18.20 14.57 13.06
N ASN A 105 -17.26 14.70 12.12
CA ASN A 105 -15.85 14.93 12.39
C ASN A 105 -15.16 13.80 13.18
N HIS A 106 -15.75 12.60 13.20
CA HIS A 106 -15.13 11.39 13.76
C HIS A 106 -13.91 10.96 12.96
N ARG A 107 -13.08 10.14 13.60
CA ARG A 107 -11.97 9.44 12.96
C ARG A 107 -12.32 7.98 12.79
N ILE A 108 -11.91 7.44 11.65
CA ILE A 108 -11.92 6.00 11.41
C ILE A 108 -10.61 5.46 11.94
N SER A 109 -10.69 4.51 12.88
CA SER A 109 -9.51 3.81 13.39
C SER A 109 -8.96 2.86 12.32
N GLY A 110 -7.65 2.59 12.33
CA GLY A 110 -7.04 1.63 11.42
C GLY A 110 -7.62 0.21 11.56
N VAL A 111 -8.02 -0.18 12.77
CA VAL A 111 -8.64 -1.48 13.07
C VAL A 111 -10.03 -1.59 12.43
N ASP A 112 -10.87 -0.56 12.58
CA ASP A 112 -12.21 -0.55 11.99
C ASP A 112 -12.13 -0.51 10.45
N LEU A 113 -11.18 0.24 9.90
CA LEU A 113 -10.93 0.26 8.46
C LEU A 113 -10.56 -1.13 7.94
N LEU A 114 -9.64 -1.82 8.62
CA LEU A 114 -9.18 -3.14 8.21
C LEU A 114 -10.34 -4.15 8.23
N ASP A 115 -11.13 -4.14 9.31
CA ASP A 115 -12.32 -5.00 9.44
C ASP A 115 -13.35 -4.70 8.35
N ALA A 116 -13.66 -3.42 8.10
CA ALA A 116 -14.60 -3.01 7.06
C ALA A 116 -14.12 -3.39 5.64
N ALA A 117 -12.83 -3.24 5.37
CA ALA A 117 -12.22 -3.60 4.10
C ALA A 117 -12.30 -5.12 3.85
N VAL A 118 -11.90 -5.94 4.82
CA VAL A 118 -11.95 -7.40 4.74
C VAL A 118 -13.38 -7.89 4.58
N LYS A 119 -14.32 -7.38 5.40
CA LYS A 119 -15.75 -7.70 5.29
C LYS A 119 -16.29 -7.38 3.90
N SER A 120 -15.76 -6.35 3.25
CA SER A 120 -16.19 -5.91 1.92
C SER A 120 -15.44 -6.60 0.76
N GLY A 121 -14.60 -7.60 1.05
CA GLY A 121 -13.87 -8.38 0.05
C GLY A 121 -12.68 -7.65 -0.56
N MET A 122 -12.12 -6.67 0.16
CA MET A 122 -10.91 -5.96 -0.25
C MET A 122 -9.68 -6.63 0.36
N VAL A 123 -8.60 -6.68 -0.40
CA VAL A 123 -7.31 -7.24 0.01
C VAL A 123 -6.29 -6.12 0.14
N PHE A 124 -5.57 -6.07 1.24
CA PHE A 124 -4.46 -5.14 1.41
C PHE A 124 -3.28 -5.61 0.55
N GLY A 125 -2.67 -4.73 -0.26
CA GLY A 125 -1.64 -5.16 -1.20
C GLY A 125 -0.68 -4.06 -1.65
N GLN A 126 -0.50 -3.98 -2.96
CA GLN A 126 0.48 -3.14 -3.62
C GLN A 126 0.31 -1.67 -3.24
N GLN A 127 1.41 -0.91 -3.22
CA GLN A 127 1.41 0.53 -2.90
C GLN A 127 0.85 0.87 -1.50
N ASP A 128 0.76 -0.14 -0.62
CA ASP A 128 0.22 -0.03 0.73
C ASP A 128 -1.21 0.55 0.75
N ILE A 129 -2.03 0.07 -0.18
CA ILE A 129 -3.47 0.36 -0.26
C ILE A 129 -4.30 -0.93 -0.38
N PHE A 130 -5.62 -0.80 -0.33
CA PHE A 130 -6.52 -1.94 -0.50
C PHE A 130 -6.97 -2.07 -1.96
N HIS A 131 -7.19 -3.29 -2.42
CA HIS A 131 -7.62 -3.61 -3.77
C HIS A 131 -8.77 -4.60 -3.74
N ARG A 132 -9.71 -4.44 -4.67
CA ARG A 132 -10.58 -5.54 -5.09
C ARG A 132 -9.89 -6.22 -6.26
N VAL A 133 -9.63 -7.52 -6.12
CA VAL A 133 -9.03 -8.35 -7.16
C VAL A 133 -10.08 -9.30 -7.75
N MET A 134 -9.86 -9.77 -8.97
CA MET A 134 -10.63 -10.88 -9.51
C MET A 134 -10.19 -12.19 -8.87
N ASP A 135 -11.15 -13.09 -8.64
CA ASP A 135 -10.89 -14.38 -7.99
C ASP A 135 -10.04 -15.31 -8.88
N ASP A 136 -10.15 -15.18 -10.21
CA ASP A 136 -9.51 -16.09 -11.16
C ASP A 136 -8.01 -15.85 -11.32
N ASP A 137 -7.59 -14.59 -11.48
CA ASP A 137 -6.21 -14.23 -11.88
C ASP A 137 -5.58 -13.12 -11.03
N GLY A 138 -6.27 -12.64 -9.99
CA GLY A 138 -5.74 -11.63 -9.07
C GLY A 138 -5.61 -10.23 -9.66
N ARG A 139 -6.10 -9.96 -10.88
CA ARG A 139 -6.04 -8.62 -11.47
C ARG A 139 -6.90 -7.64 -10.68
N ILE A 140 -6.37 -6.43 -10.48
CA ILE A 140 -7.02 -5.37 -9.71
C ILE A 140 -8.17 -4.78 -10.52
N VAL A 141 -9.38 -4.83 -9.96
CA VAL A 141 -10.58 -4.22 -10.53
C VAL A 141 -10.66 -2.75 -10.12
N PHE A 142 -10.52 -2.47 -8.83
CA PHE A 142 -10.52 -1.12 -8.26
C PHE A 142 -9.76 -1.11 -6.93
N SER A 143 -9.42 0.09 -6.47
CA SER A 143 -8.57 0.30 -5.29
C SER A 143 -9.17 1.28 -4.31
N MET A 144 -8.74 1.20 -3.05
CA MET A 144 -9.11 2.09 -1.96
C MET A 144 -7.87 2.63 -1.27
N ALA A 145 -7.73 3.96 -1.26
CA ALA A 145 -6.59 4.68 -0.70
C ALA A 145 -7.03 5.60 0.45
N ASN A 146 -6.07 6.01 1.29
CA ASN A 146 -6.29 7.02 2.32
C ASN A 146 -6.63 8.37 1.67
N LEU A 147 -7.60 9.11 2.20
CA LEU A 147 -7.92 10.47 1.74
C LEU A 147 -6.80 11.48 2.08
N THR A 148 -5.96 11.16 3.07
CA THR A 148 -4.82 11.98 3.50
C THR A 148 -3.58 11.66 2.69
N LYS A 149 -2.84 12.69 2.24
CA LYS A 149 -1.55 12.51 1.56
C LYS A 149 -0.56 11.79 2.50
N PRO A 150 0.16 10.75 2.04
CA PRO A 150 0.41 10.42 0.63
C PRO A 150 -0.61 9.48 -0.05
N GLY A 151 -1.64 9.01 0.66
CA GLY A 151 -2.65 8.10 0.13
C GLY A 151 -2.48 6.62 0.50
N HIS A 152 -1.36 6.24 1.11
CA HIS A 152 -1.12 4.88 1.61
C HIS A 152 -1.55 4.72 3.08
N PHE A 153 -1.60 3.46 3.53
CA PHE A 153 -1.79 3.09 4.92
C PHE A 153 -0.53 2.46 5.50
N ASP A 154 -0.09 2.93 6.67
CA ASP A 154 1.04 2.35 7.39
C ASP A 154 0.62 1.09 8.16
N LYS A 155 1.06 -0.08 7.68
CA LYS A 155 0.80 -1.39 8.32
C LYS A 155 1.30 -1.49 9.75
N SER A 156 2.36 -0.76 10.10
CA SER A 156 2.92 -0.79 11.46
C SER A 156 2.08 0.00 12.45
N ALA A 157 1.18 0.86 11.95
CA ALA A 157 0.39 1.79 12.74
C ALA A 157 -1.10 1.43 12.81
N TRP A 158 -1.55 0.21 12.45
CA TRP A 158 -2.98 -0.14 12.44
C TRP A 158 -3.72 0.17 13.74
N ASN A 159 -3.04 -0.03 14.88
CA ASN A 159 -3.62 0.19 16.22
C ASN A 159 -3.66 1.67 16.65
N THR A 160 -2.93 2.55 15.96
CA THR A 160 -2.80 3.98 16.33
C THR A 160 -3.21 4.92 15.19
N MET A 161 -3.49 4.38 14.00
CA MET A 161 -3.85 5.13 12.81
C MET A 161 -5.28 5.66 12.94
N GLU A 162 -5.42 6.93 12.60
CA GLU A 162 -6.71 7.60 12.49
C GLU A 162 -6.80 8.34 11.16
N ILE A 163 -7.85 8.08 10.40
CA ILE A 163 -8.09 8.71 9.11
C ILE A 163 -9.46 9.40 9.09
N TYR A 164 -9.60 10.39 8.22
CA TYR A 164 -10.88 11.09 8.03
C TYR A 164 -11.77 10.43 6.97
N GLY A 165 -11.21 9.51 6.18
CA GLY A 165 -11.90 8.95 5.03
C GLY A 165 -10.96 8.25 4.07
N VAL A 166 -11.57 7.68 3.05
CA VAL A 166 -10.90 6.92 2.00
C VAL A 166 -11.39 7.35 0.63
N THR A 167 -10.58 7.05 -0.39
CA THR A 167 -10.90 7.28 -1.80
C THR A 167 -10.99 5.94 -2.50
N MET A 168 -12.12 5.66 -3.14
CA MET A 168 -12.33 4.49 -3.99
C MET A 168 -12.11 4.91 -5.43
N PHE A 169 -11.32 4.17 -6.20
CA PHE A 169 -11.10 4.50 -7.61
C PHE A 169 -10.90 3.27 -8.48
N MET A 170 -11.35 3.37 -9.72
CA MET A 170 -11.11 2.37 -10.78
C MET A 170 -10.55 3.06 -12.02
N THR A 171 -9.70 2.34 -12.75
CA THR A 171 -9.09 2.80 -14.00
C THR A 171 -9.59 1.97 -15.17
N LEU A 172 -9.86 2.63 -16.30
CA LEU A 172 -10.32 1.98 -17.52
C LEU A 172 -9.28 2.19 -18.65
N PRO A 173 -9.02 1.17 -19.48
CA PRO A 173 -9.58 -0.18 -19.42
C PRO A 173 -9.07 -0.98 -18.21
N GLY A 174 -9.94 -1.81 -17.63
CA GLY A 174 -9.63 -2.69 -16.50
C GLY A 174 -9.88 -4.16 -16.87
N PRO A 175 -9.66 -5.09 -15.93
CA PRO A 175 -9.88 -6.53 -16.18
C PRO A 175 -11.37 -6.90 -16.29
N LEU A 176 -12.26 -6.07 -15.71
CA LEU A 176 -13.72 -6.19 -15.86
C LEU A 176 -14.27 -5.11 -16.80
N GLY A 177 -15.44 -5.39 -17.37
CA GLY A 177 -16.22 -4.41 -18.12
C GLY A 177 -16.50 -3.17 -17.28
N ALA A 178 -16.52 -1.99 -17.92
CA ALA A 178 -16.60 -0.71 -17.22
C ALA A 178 -17.83 -0.58 -16.29
N LEU A 179 -18.98 -1.13 -16.71
CA LEU A 179 -20.22 -1.13 -15.92
C LEU A 179 -20.17 -2.12 -14.76
N ASP A 180 -19.63 -3.33 -14.99
CA ASP A 180 -19.51 -4.35 -13.94
C ASP A 180 -18.52 -3.91 -12.86
N ALA A 181 -17.39 -3.33 -13.27
CA ALA A 181 -16.42 -2.74 -12.35
C ALA A 181 -17.05 -1.59 -11.53
N TRP A 182 -17.87 -0.75 -12.16
CA TRP A 182 -18.59 0.32 -11.49
C TRP A 182 -19.60 -0.18 -10.47
N ASP A 183 -20.47 -1.12 -10.86
CA ASP A 183 -21.49 -1.65 -9.96
C ASP A 183 -20.85 -2.38 -8.77
N ALA A 184 -19.76 -3.12 -9.00
CA ALA A 184 -18.96 -3.73 -7.94
C ALA A 184 -18.30 -2.70 -7.02
N MET A 185 -17.70 -1.64 -7.58
CA MET A 185 -17.07 -0.57 -6.80
C MET A 185 -18.11 0.19 -5.97
N LEU A 186 -19.27 0.53 -6.55
CA LEU A 186 -20.33 1.26 -5.87
C LEU A 186 -20.96 0.43 -4.74
N ALA A 187 -21.23 -0.85 -4.98
CA ALA A 187 -21.74 -1.76 -3.95
C ALA A 187 -20.76 -1.88 -2.77
N THR A 188 -19.46 -2.05 -3.08
CA THR A 188 -18.39 -2.11 -2.08
C THR A 188 -18.27 -0.79 -1.31
N SER A 189 -18.34 0.35 -2.00
CA SER A 189 -18.28 1.68 -1.40
C SER A 189 -19.44 1.92 -0.43
N ARG A 190 -20.67 1.54 -0.79
CA ARG A 190 -21.84 1.64 0.11
C ARG A 190 -21.67 0.79 1.35
N ARG A 191 -21.20 -0.46 1.19
CA ARG A 191 -20.96 -1.37 2.31
C ARG A 191 -19.91 -0.82 3.28
N ILE A 192 -18.78 -0.31 2.77
CA ILE A 192 -17.74 0.29 3.60
C ILE A 192 -18.28 1.55 4.29
N ALA A 193 -19.07 2.37 3.59
CA ALA A 193 -19.69 3.56 4.18
C ALA A 193 -20.63 3.21 5.35
N GLU A 194 -21.41 2.14 5.22
CA GLU A 194 -22.27 1.64 6.30
C GLU A 194 -21.45 1.13 7.50
N LEU A 195 -20.42 0.31 7.26
CA LEU A 195 -19.57 -0.27 8.31
C LEU A 195 -18.75 0.79 9.07
N LEU A 196 -18.34 1.87 8.39
CA LEU A 196 -17.52 2.92 8.96
C LEU A 196 -18.31 4.17 9.38
N HIS A 197 -19.65 4.13 9.28
CA HIS A 197 -20.52 5.28 9.50
C HIS A 197 -20.04 6.53 8.72
N ALA A 198 -19.68 6.34 7.45
CA ALA A 198 -19.16 7.37 6.57
C ALA A 198 -20.21 7.82 5.53
N ASP A 199 -20.06 9.05 5.05
CA ASP A 199 -20.84 9.56 3.92
C ASP A 199 -20.16 9.24 2.61
N LEU A 200 -20.93 8.73 1.66
CA LEU A 200 -20.51 8.50 0.28
C LEU A 200 -20.65 9.81 -0.51
N LEU A 201 -19.56 10.24 -1.12
CA LEU A 201 -19.44 11.50 -1.84
C LEU A 201 -18.97 11.27 -3.28
N ASP A 202 -19.38 12.16 -4.17
CA ASP A 202 -18.92 12.20 -5.56
C ASP A 202 -17.57 12.94 -5.72
N GLU A 203 -17.09 13.04 -6.96
CA GLU A 203 -15.84 13.72 -7.32
C GLU A 203 -15.75 15.19 -6.87
N SER A 204 -16.89 15.88 -6.75
CA SER A 204 -16.98 17.26 -6.27
C SER A 204 -16.96 17.35 -4.74
N ARG A 205 -16.89 16.21 -4.05
CA ARG A 205 -17.07 16.05 -2.61
C ARG A 205 -18.47 16.43 -2.13
N SER A 206 -19.46 16.30 -3.01
CA SER A 206 -20.88 16.46 -2.68
C SER A 206 -21.50 15.11 -2.35
N THR A 207 -22.61 15.10 -1.60
CA THR A 207 -23.34 13.88 -1.27
C THR A 207 -23.70 13.10 -2.52
N PHE A 208 -23.39 11.80 -2.54
CA PHE A 208 -23.64 10.95 -3.69
C PHE A 208 -25.13 10.66 -3.87
N THR A 209 -25.69 11.08 -5.02
CA THR A 209 -27.13 10.96 -5.31
C THR A 209 -27.44 9.91 -6.38
N ARG A 210 -28.71 9.50 -6.47
CA ARG A 210 -29.21 8.64 -7.56
C ARG A 210 -29.04 9.28 -8.94
N GLN A 211 -29.16 10.60 -9.04
CA GLN A 211 -28.91 11.33 -10.28
C GLN A 211 -27.45 11.19 -10.71
N ARG A 212 -26.49 11.40 -9.79
CA ARG A 212 -25.06 11.25 -10.11
C ARG A 212 -24.71 9.80 -10.46
N GLU A 213 -25.31 8.83 -9.79
CA GLU A 213 -25.19 7.41 -10.16
C GLU A 213 -25.61 7.16 -11.61
N GLY A 214 -26.76 7.71 -12.04
CA GLY A 214 -27.24 7.60 -13.41
C GLY A 214 -26.33 8.25 -14.43
N GLN A 215 -25.79 9.43 -14.12
CA GLN A 215 -24.84 10.15 -14.98
C GLN A 215 -23.56 9.35 -15.19
N ILE A 216 -22.92 8.88 -14.12
CA ILE A 216 -21.69 8.08 -14.22
C ILE A 216 -21.95 6.80 -15.01
N ARG A 217 -23.10 6.14 -14.79
CA ARG A 217 -23.46 4.93 -15.54
C ARG A 217 -23.62 5.21 -17.04
N GLU A 218 -24.19 6.34 -17.43
CA GLU A 218 -24.29 6.72 -18.85
C GLU A 218 -22.92 7.03 -19.47
N GLU A 219 -22.08 7.81 -18.77
CA GLU A 219 -20.70 8.07 -19.21
C GLU A 219 -19.90 6.76 -19.45
N LEU A 220 -20.13 5.77 -18.59
CA LEU A 220 -19.49 4.45 -18.71
C LEU A 220 -20.06 3.60 -19.85
N ARG A 221 -21.36 3.72 -20.16
CA ARG A 221 -21.95 3.09 -21.35
C ARG A 221 -21.39 3.69 -22.64
N GLU A 222 -21.28 5.01 -22.70
CA GLU A 222 -20.66 5.71 -23.84
C GLU A 222 -19.21 5.27 -24.03
N TYR A 223 -18.44 5.23 -22.93
CA TYR A 223 -17.09 4.69 -22.95
C TYR A 223 -17.07 3.24 -23.48
N ALA A 224 -17.90 2.34 -22.94
CA ALA A 224 -17.93 0.94 -23.36
C ALA A 224 -18.29 0.77 -24.85
N ARG A 225 -19.25 1.56 -25.35
CA ARG A 225 -19.61 1.57 -26.78
C ARG A 225 -18.44 2.01 -27.66
N SER A 226 -17.70 3.04 -27.27
CA SER A 226 -16.53 3.52 -28.01
C SER A 226 -15.37 2.51 -28.09
N LYS A 227 -15.38 1.48 -27.23
CA LYS A 227 -14.31 0.47 -27.12
C LYS A 227 -14.69 -0.89 -27.70
N MET A 228 -15.96 -1.10 -28.07
CA MET A 228 -16.36 -2.26 -28.84
C MET A 228 -15.92 -2.04 -30.30
N PRO A 229 -15.03 -2.88 -30.86
CA PRO A 229 -14.73 -2.81 -32.28
C PRO A 229 -16.01 -3.11 -33.06
N GLU A 230 -16.39 -2.22 -33.99
CA GLU A 230 -17.42 -2.52 -34.97
C GLU A 230 -16.98 -3.76 -35.75
N GLY A 231 -17.75 -4.83 -35.65
CA GLY A 231 -17.55 -6.08 -36.37
C GLY A 231 -18.11 -6.01 -37.78
#